data_AF-A0A9R0ZXC6-F1
#
_entry.id   AF-A0A9R0ZXC6-F1
#
_cell.length_a   1.000
_cell.length_b   1.000
_cell.length_c   1.000
_cell.angle_alpha   90.00
_cell.angle_beta   90.00
_cell.angle_gamma   90.00
#
_symmetry.space_group_name_H-M   'P 1'
#
loop_
_entity.id
_entity.type
_entity.pdbx_description
1 polymer ?
#
loop_
_entity_poly.entity_id
_entity_poly.type
_entity_poly.pdbx_seq_one_letter_code
_entity_poly.pdbx_strand_id
1 'polypeptide(L)'
;MKDPVTAPTGITYDRESVEGWLARGRGTCPVTGGPVRLTDLVPNHATRRMIQDWCVANQAERVPTPKVPVAEADAAEVLAAVSAAARRGNAAACGLLAARARAIGKESDRNRRCLAAAGAARQLSSAFQSLAGEPVEGTSAAVLGALGKILAALTVFFPLDDEARRCIASPASLKTLVSVLSHGDLAARASAAIVLRELASSADRHTVDIISRTPGLCSALVGLVRNPVLDSVLCADAGLESARAHALVVPVLVKKMFRVSDMATEFAVSALWRLCRAADAGAGACCAEALRVGAFQKLLLLLQVGCGGVTKDRASELLKLLNGFRGSVECIETVDFKGLKRPF
;
A
#
# COMPACT_ATOMS: atom_id res chain seq x y z
N MET A 1 -5.74 20.51 22.24
CA MET A 1 -4.79 19.76 23.08
C MET A 1 -5.47 18.47 23.51
N LYS A 2 -4.97 17.32 23.07
CA LYS A 2 -5.54 15.98 23.32
C LYS A 2 -4.92 15.33 24.56
N ASP A 3 -3.61 15.42 24.71
CA ASP A 3 -2.90 14.90 25.87
C ASP A 3 -2.03 16.00 26.52
N PRO A 4 -2.59 16.79 27.45
CA PRO A 4 -1.86 17.89 28.08
C PRO A 4 -0.76 17.37 29.01
N VAL A 5 0.46 17.88 28.82
CA VAL A 5 1.64 17.62 29.66
C VAL A 5 2.32 18.92 30.06
N THR A 6 2.82 18.99 31.28
CA THR A 6 3.49 20.16 31.83
C THR A 6 5.00 19.92 31.88
N ALA A 7 5.75 20.85 31.31
CA ALA A 7 7.21 20.91 31.45
C ALA A 7 7.61 21.53 32.80
N PRO A 8 8.86 21.33 33.28
CA PRO A 8 9.36 21.97 34.51
C PRO A 8 9.26 23.50 34.50
N THR A 9 9.21 24.10 33.31
CA THR A 9 9.02 25.54 33.11
C THR A 9 7.59 26.01 33.41
N GLY A 10 6.69 25.11 33.82
CA GLY A 10 5.29 25.39 34.13
C GLY A 10 4.37 25.51 32.90
N ILE A 11 4.92 25.44 31.68
CA ILE A 11 4.12 25.54 30.46
C ILE A 11 3.51 24.17 30.13
N THR A 12 2.22 24.17 29.82
CA THR A 12 1.50 22.99 29.36
C THR A 12 1.47 22.92 27.84
N TYR A 13 1.85 21.78 27.30
CA TYR A 13 1.85 21.47 25.88
C TYR A 13 0.94 20.29 25.59
N ASP A 14 0.56 20.15 24.33
CA ASP A 14 0.10 18.87 23.83
C ASP A 14 1.30 17.90 23.72
N ARG A 15 1.18 16.68 24.27
CA ARG A 15 2.26 15.69 24.32
C ARG A 15 2.87 15.45 22.95
N GLU A 16 2.05 15.18 21.93
CA GLU A 16 2.54 14.88 20.57
C GLU A 16 3.38 16.04 20.02
N SER A 17 2.94 17.28 20.30
CA SER A 17 3.62 18.49 19.85
C SER A 17 5.00 18.67 20.51
N VAL A 18 5.08 18.52 21.85
CA VAL A 18 6.35 18.70 22.56
C VAL A 18 7.31 17.52 22.36
N GLU A 19 6.79 16.29 22.25
CA GLU A 19 7.61 15.11 21.90
C GLU A 19 8.17 15.23 20.47
N GLY A 20 7.36 15.70 19.53
CA GLY A 20 7.81 15.99 18.16
C GLY A 20 8.85 17.11 18.09
N TRP A 21 8.73 18.15 18.93
CA TRP A 21 9.72 19.20 19.06
C TRP A 21 11.06 18.66 19.57
N LEU A 22 11.04 17.88 20.65
CA LEU A 22 12.24 17.29 21.24
C LEU A 22 12.93 16.29 20.30
N ALA A 23 12.14 15.49 19.56
CA ALA A 23 12.66 14.53 18.59
C ALA A 23 13.44 15.19 17.44
N ARG A 24 13.22 16.49 17.16
CA ARG A 24 14.00 17.27 16.18
C ARG A 24 15.31 17.83 16.76
N GLY A 25 15.74 17.35 17.92
CA GLY A 25 16.97 17.81 18.60
C GLY A 25 16.81 19.14 19.34
N ARG A 26 15.57 19.63 19.53
CA ARG A 26 15.31 20.91 20.20
C ARG A 26 15.09 20.68 21.69
N GLY A 27 16.18 20.66 22.45
CA GLY A 27 16.19 20.43 23.90
C GLY A 27 15.75 21.62 24.77
N THR A 28 15.01 22.58 24.21
CA THR A 28 14.56 23.79 24.90
C THR A 28 13.06 23.98 24.81
N CYS A 29 12.48 24.59 25.83
CA CYS A 29 11.09 24.98 25.91
C CYS A 29 10.77 26.02 24.82
N PRO A 30 9.77 25.79 23.94
CA PRO A 30 9.41 26.71 22.87
C PRO A 30 9.05 28.12 23.34
N VAL A 31 8.49 28.25 24.54
CA VAL A 31 8.01 29.53 25.08
C VAL A 31 9.08 30.23 25.93
N THR A 32 9.77 29.49 26.81
CA THR A 32 10.68 30.11 27.79
C THR A 32 12.16 30.00 27.40
N GLY A 33 12.51 29.20 26.40
CA GLY A 33 13.89 28.92 26.00
C GLY A 33 14.68 28.05 26.99
N GLY A 34 14.15 27.75 28.18
CA GLY A 34 14.81 26.93 29.19
C GLY A 34 14.97 25.46 28.77
N PRO A 35 15.90 24.69 29.36
CA PRO A 35 16.09 23.28 29.01
C PRO A 35 14.85 22.45 29.33
N VAL A 36 14.50 21.51 28.44
CA VAL A 36 13.41 20.55 28.67
C VAL A 36 13.77 19.20 28.08
N ARG A 37 13.53 18.11 28.83
CA ARG A 37 13.70 16.74 28.38
C ARG A 37 12.38 15.99 28.42
N LEU A 38 12.31 14.90 27.66
CA LEU A 38 11.14 14.02 27.62
C LEU A 38 10.78 13.46 28.99
N THR A 39 11.79 13.15 29.80
CA THR A 39 11.66 12.63 31.17
C THR A 39 11.04 13.63 32.14
N ASP A 40 11.05 14.91 31.79
CA ASP A 40 10.63 15.98 32.68
C ASP A 40 9.14 16.34 32.48
N LEU A 41 8.51 15.78 31.45
CA LEU A 41 7.11 16.04 31.11
C LEU A 41 6.17 15.22 31.98
N VAL A 42 5.37 15.91 32.78
CA VAL A 42 4.38 15.30 33.68
C VAL A 42 2.97 15.47 33.12
N PRO A 43 2.08 14.46 33.14
CA PRO A 43 0.69 14.62 32.72
C PRO A 43 -0.04 15.74 33.48
N ASN A 44 -0.73 16.62 32.76
CA ASN A 44 -1.55 17.68 33.37
C ASN A 44 -3.02 17.25 33.41
N HIS A 45 -3.38 16.53 34.48
CA HIS A 45 -4.74 16.03 34.68
C HIS A 45 -5.78 17.16 34.85
N ALA A 46 -5.40 18.30 35.44
CA ALA A 46 -6.28 19.44 35.64
C ALA A 46 -6.69 20.07 34.31
N THR A 47 -5.72 20.42 33.45
CA THR A 47 -6.00 20.94 32.11
C THR A 47 -6.77 19.93 31.27
N ARG A 48 -6.47 18.62 31.39
CA ARG A 48 -7.25 17.58 30.68
C ARG A 48 -8.72 17.61 31.09
N ARG A 49 -8.99 17.66 32.39
CA ARG A 49 -10.36 17.71 32.92
C ARG A 49 -11.08 18.96 32.44
N MET A 50 -10.43 20.12 32.50
CA MET A 50 -10.99 21.38 31.99
C MET A 50 -11.37 21.29 30.50
N ILE A 51 -10.51 20.69 29.67
CA ILE A 51 -10.79 20.47 28.24
C ILE A 51 -11.99 19.54 28.06
N GLN A 52 -12.03 18.42 28.79
CA GLN A 52 -13.13 17.45 28.71
C GLN A 52 -14.46 18.05 29.16
N ASP A 53 -14.47 18.81 30.26
CA ASP A 53 -15.65 19.48 30.79
C ASP A 53 -16.15 20.54 29.80
N TRP A 54 -15.24 21.30 29.18
CA TRP A 54 -15.57 22.24 28.12
C TRP A 54 -16.19 21.54 26.90
N CYS A 55 -15.65 20.38 26.47
CA CYS A 55 -16.24 19.61 25.37
C CYS A 55 -17.69 19.19 25.67
N VAL A 56 -17.97 18.72 26.89
CA VAL A 56 -19.32 18.35 27.32
C VAL A 56 -20.25 19.56 27.31
N ALA A 57 -19.82 20.68 27.88
CA ALA A 57 -20.62 21.90 27.95
C ALA A 57 -20.96 22.49 26.57
N ASN A 58 -20.08 22.31 25.58
CA ASN A 58 -20.21 22.89 24.25
C ASN A 58 -20.66 21.88 23.18
N GLN A 59 -21.09 20.67 23.58
CA GLN A 59 -21.47 19.59 22.66
C GLN A 59 -20.39 19.25 21.61
N ALA A 60 -19.12 19.47 21.96
CA ALA A 60 -17.99 19.11 21.13
C ALA A 60 -17.58 17.65 21.37
N GLU A 61 -16.91 17.04 20.39
CA GLU A 61 -16.38 15.68 20.52
C GLU A 61 -15.49 15.55 21.76
N ARG A 62 -15.78 14.55 22.59
CA ARG A 62 -15.05 14.33 23.84
C ARG A 62 -13.65 13.81 23.55
N VAL A 63 -12.64 14.53 24.03
CA VAL A 63 -11.26 14.06 24.00
C VAL A 63 -11.11 12.83 24.91
N PRO A 64 -10.77 11.64 24.38
CA PRO A 64 -10.62 10.44 25.20
C PRO A 64 -9.40 10.56 26.12
N THR A 65 -9.45 9.90 27.27
CA THR A 65 -8.28 9.80 28.15
C THR A 65 -7.21 8.97 27.45
N PRO A 66 -5.96 9.47 27.31
CA PRO A 66 -4.87 8.71 26.73
C PRO A 66 -4.66 7.40 27.49
N LYS A 67 -4.59 6.28 26.74
CA LYS A 67 -4.25 4.99 27.32
C LYS A 67 -2.80 5.00 27.81
N VAL A 68 -2.51 4.20 28.83
CA VAL A 68 -1.12 3.99 29.28
C VAL A 68 -0.31 3.44 28.09
N PRO A 69 0.80 4.08 27.71
CA PRO A 69 1.66 3.57 26.65
C PRO A 69 2.14 2.16 26.98
N VAL A 70 2.35 1.34 25.94
CA VAL A 70 2.84 -0.03 26.11
C VAL A 70 4.23 0.00 26.74
N ALA A 71 4.48 -0.86 27.73
CA ALA A 71 5.82 -1.04 28.27
C ALA A 71 6.70 -1.82 27.28
N GLU A 72 8.01 -1.60 27.34
CA GLU A 72 8.96 -2.28 26.45
C GLU A 72 8.90 -3.81 26.59
N ALA A 73 8.74 -4.31 27.82
CA ALA A 73 8.57 -5.73 28.10
C ALA A 73 7.31 -6.32 27.44
N ASP A 74 6.17 -5.63 27.54
CA ASP A 74 4.92 -6.08 26.92
C ASP A 74 5.01 -6.06 25.39
N ALA A 75 5.67 -5.04 24.82
CA ALA A 75 5.90 -4.97 23.38
C ALA A 75 6.78 -6.13 22.89
N ALA A 76 7.85 -6.45 23.62
CA ALA A 76 8.72 -7.58 23.33
C ALA A 76 7.98 -8.91 23.47
N GLU A 77 7.15 -9.08 24.50
CA GLU A 77 6.36 -10.29 24.73
C GLU A 77 5.37 -10.55 23.58
N VAL A 78 4.64 -9.51 23.15
CA VAL A 78 3.70 -9.64 22.02
C VAL A 78 4.40 -10.10 20.75
N LEU A 79 5.57 -9.54 20.43
CA LEU A 79 6.33 -9.93 19.24
C LEU A 79 6.96 -11.33 19.38
N ALA A 80 7.47 -11.67 20.55
CA ALA A 80 7.98 -13.01 20.83
C ALA A 80 6.87 -14.07 20.68
N ALA A 81 5.64 -13.74 21.08
CA ALA A 81 4.48 -14.60 20.88
C ALA A 81 4.15 -14.80 19.38
N VAL A 82 4.26 -13.76 18.55
CA VAL A 82 4.12 -13.88 17.08
C VAL A 82 5.15 -14.88 16.55
N SER A 83 6.42 -14.68 16.87
CA SER A 83 7.53 -15.55 16.45
C SER A 83 7.34 -16.99 16.92
N ALA A 84 6.85 -17.19 18.15
CA ALA A 84 6.56 -18.52 18.69
C ALA A 84 5.37 -19.20 17.99
N ALA A 85 4.32 -18.45 17.63
CA ALA A 85 3.19 -18.99 16.88
C ALA A 85 3.59 -19.39 15.46
N ALA A 86 4.42 -18.59 14.80
CA ALA A 86 4.95 -18.88 13.47
C ALA A 86 5.81 -20.15 13.45
N ARG A 87 6.72 -20.31 14.42
CA ARG A 87 7.54 -21.54 14.56
C ARG A 87 6.71 -22.81 14.76
N ARG A 88 5.51 -22.69 15.34
CA ARG A 88 4.56 -23.80 15.51
C ARG A 88 3.67 -24.05 14.29
N GLY A 89 3.83 -23.28 13.20
CA GLY A 89 2.96 -23.34 12.02
C GLY A 89 1.52 -22.88 12.28
N ASN A 90 1.24 -22.24 13.42
CA ASN A 90 -0.12 -21.82 13.77
C ASN A 90 -0.43 -20.45 13.16
N ALA A 91 -0.81 -20.44 11.89
CA ALA A 91 -1.14 -19.22 11.16
C ALA A 91 -2.23 -18.41 11.87
N ALA A 92 -3.32 -19.05 12.33
CA ALA A 92 -4.43 -18.37 12.97
C ALA A 92 -4.01 -17.58 14.22
N ALA A 93 -3.26 -18.23 15.13
CA ALA A 93 -2.74 -17.57 16.32
C ALA A 93 -1.74 -16.46 15.97
N CYS A 94 -0.84 -16.72 15.00
CA CYS A 94 0.13 -15.74 14.54
C CYS A 94 -0.57 -14.48 13.96
N GLY A 95 -1.61 -14.66 13.16
CA GLY A 95 -2.40 -13.56 12.60
C GLY A 95 -3.13 -12.74 13.67
N LEU A 96 -3.66 -13.39 14.71
CA LEU A 96 -4.31 -12.67 15.82
C LEU A 96 -3.31 -11.84 16.63
N LEU A 97 -2.13 -12.41 16.92
CA LEU A 97 -1.04 -11.72 17.62
C LEU A 97 -0.48 -10.56 16.80
N ALA A 98 -0.34 -10.73 15.48
CA ALA A 98 0.06 -9.65 14.58
C ALA A 98 -0.99 -8.53 14.55
N ALA A 99 -2.29 -8.87 14.55
CA ALA A 99 -3.36 -7.88 14.63
C ALA A 99 -3.33 -7.12 15.98
N ARG A 100 -2.99 -7.79 17.09
CA ARG A 100 -2.77 -7.14 18.38
C ARG A 100 -1.58 -6.18 18.34
N ALA A 101 -0.43 -6.61 17.81
CA ALA A 101 0.74 -5.74 17.63
C ALA A 101 0.41 -4.50 16.78
N ARG A 102 -0.33 -4.70 15.69
CA ARG A 102 -0.83 -3.61 14.83
C ARG A 102 -1.74 -2.64 15.58
N ALA A 103 -2.67 -3.15 16.39
CA ALA A 103 -3.58 -2.32 17.17
C ALA A 103 -2.79 -1.44 18.15
N ILE A 104 -1.88 -2.03 18.92
CA ILE A 104 -1.00 -1.32 19.87
C ILE A 104 -0.19 -0.23 19.14
N GLY A 105 0.41 -0.56 18.00
CA GLY A 105 1.18 0.40 17.19
C GLY A 105 0.34 1.54 16.60
N LYS A 106 -0.95 1.33 16.34
CA LYS A 106 -1.86 2.37 15.85
C LYS A 106 -2.42 3.28 16.94
N GLU A 107 -2.34 2.88 18.21
CA GLU A 107 -2.86 3.68 19.31
C GLU A 107 -2.03 4.94 19.57
N SER A 108 -0.71 4.89 19.35
CA SER A 108 0.16 6.07 19.46
C SER A 108 1.49 5.88 18.72
N ASP A 109 2.10 6.97 18.28
CA ASP A 109 3.45 6.95 17.70
C ASP A 109 4.50 6.47 18.71
N ARG A 110 4.30 6.70 20.01
CA ARG A 110 5.18 6.15 21.05
C ARG A 110 5.13 4.63 21.08
N ASN A 111 3.95 4.03 21.06
CA ASN A 111 3.80 2.57 20.99
C ASN A 111 4.39 2.02 19.69
N ARG A 112 4.15 2.70 18.57
CA ARG A 112 4.73 2.34 17.26
C ARG A 112 6.26 2.27 17.32
N ARG A 113 6.90 3.31 17.88
CA ARG A 113 8.37 3.36 18.05
C ARG A 113 8.87 2.29 19.01
N CYS A 114 8.16 2.03 20.11
CA CYS A 114 8.50 0.97 21.07
C CYS A 114 8.51 -0.42 20.40
N LEU A 115 7.44 -0.75 19.66
CA LEU A 115 7.35 -2.00 18.90
C LEU A 115 8.39 -2.08 17.79
N ALA A 116 8.67 -0.96 17.10
CA ALA A 116 9.71 -0.91 16.09
C ALA A 116 11.11 -1.17 16.70
N ALA A 117 11.43 -0.56 17.85
CA ALA A 117 12.67 -0.79 18.57
C ALA A 117 12.81 -2.24 19.06
N ALA A 118 11.69 -2.89 19.41
CA ALA A 118 11.63 -4.32 19.73
C ALA A 118 11.70 -5.24 18.48
N GLY A 119 11.90 -4.69 17.28
CA GLY A 119 12.11 -5.45 16.05
C GLY A 119 10.82 -5.94 15.38
N ALA A 120 9.70 -5.22 15.53
CA ALA A 120 8.41 -5.62 14.95
C ALA A 120 8.47 -5.97 13.47
N ALA A 121 9.10 -5.14 12.63
CA ALA A 121 9.20 -5.38 11.19
C ALA A 121 9.89 -6.72 10.88
N ARG A 122 11.06 -6.97 11.50
CA ARG A 122 11.84 -8.20 11.30
C ARG A 122 11.09 -9.45 11.76
N GLN A 123 10.50 -9.40 12.96
CA GLN A 123 9.79 -10.56 13.52
C GLN A 123 8.52 -10.88 12.74
N LEU A 124 7.75 -9.86 12.31
CA LEU A 124 6.57 -10.05 11.46
C LEU A 124 6.94 -10.58 10.07
N SER A 125 8.03 -10.08 9.46
CA SER A 125 8.48 -10.58 8.15
C SER A 125 9.02 -12.01 8.22
N SER A 126 9.78 -12.35 9.25
CA SER A 126 10.23 -13.73 9.49
C SER A 126 9.05 -14.66 9.75
N ALA A 127 8.08 -14.23 10.56
CA ALA A 127 6.85 -14.99 10.79
C ALA A 127 6.04 -15.22 9.50
N PHE A 128 5.92 -14.20 8.65
CA PHE A 128 5.29 -14.34 7.34
C PHE A 128 6.03 -15.38 6.49
N GLN A 129 7.36 -15.30 6.41
CA GLN A 129 8.19 -16.23 5.65
C GLN A 129 8.09 -17.66 6.19
N SER A 130 8.10 -17.88 7.51
CA SER A 130 7.96 -19.21 8.11
C SER A 130 6.59 -19.85 7.85
N LEU A 131 5.56 -19.02 7.68
CA LEU A 131 4.20 -19.46 7.32
C LEU A 131 3.98 -19.47 5.80
N ALA A 132 4.96 -19.01 5.02
CA ALA A 132 4.92 -19.02 3.57
C ALA A 132 5.51 -20.33 3.04
N GLY A 133 4.71 -21.07 2.27
CA GLY A 133 5.09 -22.35 1.69
C GLY A 133 4.42 -23.54 2.37
N GLU A 134 3.24 -23.91 1.84
CA GLU A 134 2.49 -25.18 1.85
C GLU A 134 1.39 -25.01 0.75
N PRO A 135 0.87 -26.06 0.08
CA PRO A 135 0.72 -26.11 -1.39
C PRO A 135 -0.38 -25.26 -2.05
N VAL A 136 -0.22 -25.13 -3.38
CA VAL A 136 -0.93 -24.29 -4.38
C VAL A 136 -2.40 -24.66 -4.56
N GLU A 137 -2.84 -25.78 -3.99
CA GLU A 137 -4.22 -26.26 -4.04
C GLU A 137 -4.72 -26.41 -2.61
N GLY A 138 -5.56 -25.47 -2.17
CA GLY A 138 -6.25 -25.56 -0.89
C GLY A 138 -5.71 -24.73 0.27
N THR A 139 -4.95 -23.64 0.02
CA THR A 139 -4.68 -22.66 1.10
C THR A 139 -6.02 -22.12 1.62
N SER A 140 -6.41 -22.56 2.83
CA SER A 140 -7.68 -22.17 3.43
C SER A 140 -7.81 -20.64 3.52
N ALA A 141 -9.01 -20.13 3.30
CA ALA A 141 -9.32 -18.70 3.47
C ALA A 141 -8.91 -18.19 4.87
N ALA A 142 -8.94 -19.06 5.88
CA ALA A 142 -8.47 -18.74 7.24
C ALA A 142 -6.96 -18.45 7.29
N VAL A 143 -6.15 -19.21 6.55
CA VAL A 143 -4.70 -19.03 6.49
C VAL A 143 -4.36 -17.75 5.72
N LEU A 144 -5.00 -17.49 4.58
CA LEU A 144 -4.83 -16.23 3.86
C LEU A 144 -5.28 -15.02 4.70
N GLY A 145 -6.37 -15.17 5.46
CA GLY A 145 -6.83 -14.14 6.39
C GLY A 145 -5.89 -13.92 7.57
N ALA A 146 -5.12 -14.92 7.99
CA ALA A 146 -4.08 -14.77 9.00
C ALA A 146 -2.83 -14.07 8.44
N LEU A 147 -2.34 -14.52 7.29
CA LEU A 147 -1.23 -13.90 6.57
C LEU A 147 -1.54 -12.44 6.22
N GLY A 148 -2.78 -12.14 5.81
CA GLY A 148 -3.26 -10.78 5.59
C GLY A 148 -3.16 -9.90 6.83
N LYS A 149 -3.38 -10.43 8.04
CA LYS A 149 -3.19 -9.68 9.30
C LYS A 149 -1.72 -9.38 9.59
N ILE A 150 -0.82 -10.31 9.27
CA ILE A 150 0.63 -10.08 9.38
C ILE A 150 1.07 -8.96 8.43
N LEU A 151 0.65 -9.02 7.16
CA LEU A 151 0.91 -7.96 6.18
C LEU A 151 0.32 -6.62 6.62
N ALA A 152 -0.91 -6.62 7.14
CA ALA A 152 -1.56 -5.41 7.66
C ALA A 152 -0.79 -4.82 8.85
N ALA A 153 -0.15 -5.66 9.68
CA ALA A 153 0.71 -5.22 10.77
C ALA A 153 2.00 -4.59 10.25
N LEU A 154 2.66 -5.20 9.26
CA LEU A 154 3.87 -4.66 8.63
C LEU A 154 3.68 -3.23 8.11
N THR A 155 2.51 -2.90 7.54
CA THR A 155 2.23 -1.54 7.04
C THR A 155 2.31 -0.43 8.10
N VAL A 156 2.22 -0.78 9.39
CA VAL A 156 2.36 0.18 10.52
C VAL A 156 3.84 0.41 10.89
N PHE A 157 4.72 -0.52 10.54
CA PHE A 157 6.12 -0.54 10.97
C PHE A 157 7.10 -0.30 9.80
N PHE A 158 6.63 0.35 8.73
CA PHE A 158 7.51 0.83 7.67
C PHE A 158 8.40 1.99 8.15
N PRO A 159 9.59 2.18 7.55
CA PRO A 159 10.17 1.38 6.46
C PRO A 159 10.70 0.01 6.94
N LEU A 160 10.76 -0.95 6.03
CA LEU A 160 11.39 -2.25 6.34
C LEU A 160 12.91 -2.11 6.43
N ASP A 161 13.57 -2.93 7.26
CA ASP A 161 15.04 -3.09 7.20
C ASP A 161 15.43 -4.13 6.12
N ASP A 162 16.73 -4.28 5.85
CA ASP A 162 17.20 -5.19 4.79
C ASP A 162 16.82 -6.64 5.07
N GLU A 163 16.83 -7.06 6.33
CA GLU A 163 16.49 -8.43 6.72
C GLU A 163 14.99 -8.68 6.54
N ALA A 164 14.13 -7.75 6.98
CA ALA A 164 12.69 -7.83 6.75
C ALA A 164 12.36 -7.84 5.25
N ARG A 165 13.08 -7.07 4.42
CA ARG A 165 12.93 -7.11 2.96
C ARG A 165 13.27 -8.49 2.39
N ARG A 166 14.41 -9.07 2.77
CA ARG A 166 14.82 -10.42 2.32
C ARG A 166 13.80 -11.50 2.68
N CYS A 167 13.22 -11.44 3.87
CA CYS A 167 12.17 -12.37 4.28
C CYS A 167 10.92 -12.30 3.37
N ILE A 168 10.44 -11.09 3.06
CA ILE A 168 9.25 -10.90 2.22
C ILE A 168 9.54 -11.13 0.74
N ALA A 169 10.74 -10.80 0.27
CA ALA A 169 11.17 -10.99 -1.13
C ALA A 169 11.58 -12.44 -1.45
N SER A 170 11.50 -13.38 -0.50
CA SER A 170 11.79 -14.79 -0.79
C SER A 170 10.76 -15.37 -1.78
N PRO A 171 11.15 -16.36 -2.62
CA PRO A 171 10.24 -16.95 -3.61
C PRO A 171 8.93 -17.50 -2.99
N ALA A 172 9.02 -18.15 -1.81
CA ALA A 172 7.86 -18.66 -1.10
C ALA A 172 6.94 -17.52 -0.63
N SER A 173 7.51 -16.48 -0.02
CA SER A 173 6.76 -15.31 0.44
C SER A 173 6.07 -14.58 -0.71
N LEU A 174 6.75 -14.39 -1.84
CA LEU A 174 6.18 -13.74 -3.03
C LEU A 174 5.04 -14.55 -3.64
N LYS A 175 5.18 -15.88 -3.73
CA LYS A 175 4.11 -16.78 -4.15
C LYS A 175 2.89 -16.68 -3.23
N THR A 176 3.12 -16.66 -1.91
CA THR A 176 2.05 -16.48 -0.93
C THR A 176 1.41 -15.09 -1.01
N LEU A 177 2.18 -14.03 -1.27
CA LEU A 177 1.66 -12.69 -1.54
C LEU A 177 0.73 -12.68 -2.75
N VAL A 178 1.09 -13.38 -3.84
CA VAL A 178 0.20 -13.55 -5.01
C VAL A 178 -1.08 -14.28 -4.61
N SER A 179 -1.01 -15.35 -3.82
CA SER A 179 -2.21 -16.04 -3.31
C SER A 179 -3.11 -15.11 -2.47
N VAL A 180 -2.52 -14.27 -1.60
CA VAL A 180 -3.27 -13.28 -0.82
C VAL A 180 -3.88 -12.20 -1.72
N LEU A 181 -3.17 -11.71 -2.73
CA LEU A 181 -3.66 -10.72 -3.69
C LEU A 181 -4.83 -11.24 -4.54
N SER A 182 -4.81 -12.52 -4.89
CA SER A 182 -5.82 -13.14 -5.75
C SER A 182 -7.05 -13.60 -4.98
N HIS A 183 -6.86 -14.20 -3.79
CA HIS A 183 -7.92 -14.91 -3.07
C HIS A 183 -8.22 -14.37 -1.67
N GLY A 184 -7.42 -13.43 -1.16
CA GLY A 184 -7.64 -12.80 0.13
C GLY A 184 -8.85 -11.87 0.14
N ASP A 185 -9.31 -11.51 1.35
CA ASP A 185 -10.30 -10.44 1.50
C ASP A 185 -9.72 -9.08 1.05
N LEU A 186 -10.59 -8.06 0.92
CA LEU A 186 -10.18 -6.75 0.43
C LEU A 186 -9.06 -6.09 1.27
N ALA A 187 -9.08 -6.29 2.59
CA ALA A 187 -8.11 -5.70 3.51
C ALA A 187 -6.75 -6.40 3.40
N ALA A 188 -6.74 -7.73 3.28
CA ALA A 188 -5.55 -8.54 3.05
C ALA A 188 -4.91 -8.20 1.70
N ARG A 189 -5.71 -8.12 0.63
CA ARG A 189 -5.26 -7.73 -0.72
C ARG A 189 -4.64 -6.33 -0.73
N ALA A 190 -5.27 -5.36 -0.08
CA ALA A 190 -4.73 -4.01 0.04
C ALA A 190 -3.40 -3.99 0.81
N SER A 191 -3.30 -4.76 1.91
CA SER A 191 -2.09 -4.85 2.70
C SER A 191 -0.94 -5.51 1.92
N ALA A 192 -1.22 -6.58 1.18
CA ALA A 192 -0.26 -7.22 0.29
C ALA A 192 0.26 -6.27 -0.79
N ALA A 193 -0.63 -5.50 -1.43
CA ALA A 193 -0.26 -4.49 -2.42
C ALA A 193 0.64 -3.40 -1.82
N ILE A 194 0.34 -2.92 -0.62
CA ILE A 194 1.14 -1.91 0.09
C ILE A 194 2.53 -2.46 0.44
N VAL A 195 2.64 -3.71 0.90
CA VAL A 195 3.91 -4.36 1.19
C VAL A 195 4.74 -4.56 -0.08
N LEU A 196 4.14 -4.99 -1.19
CA LEU A 196 4.84 -5.07 -2.47
C LEU A 196 5.30 -3.71 -2.98
N ARG A 197 4.54 -2.64 -2.72
CA ARG A 197 4.96 -1.27 -3.03
C ARG A 197 6.18 -0.86 -2.24
N GLU A 198 6.21 -1.16 -0.95
CA GLU A 198 7.39 -0.90 -0.10
C GLU A 198 8.63 -1.63 -0.64
N LEU A 199 8.48 -2.89 -1.06
CA LEU A 199 9.58 -3.62 -1.69
C LEU A 199 10.00 -3.02 -3.04
N ALA A 200 9.04 -2.71 -3.91
CA ALA A 200 9.32 -2.16 -5.24
C ALA A 200 9.84 -0.71 -5.21
N SER A 201 9.57 0.02 -4.14
CA SER A 201 10.09 1.37 -3.92
C SER A 201 11.51 1.36 -3.35
N SER A 202 12.04 0.19 -2.96
CA SER A 202 13.44 0.06 -2.57
C SER A 202 14.35 0.30 -3.78
N ALA A 203 15.53 0.90 -3.56
CA ALA A 203 16.51 1.13 -4.63
C ALA A 203 17.17 -0.18 -5.13
N ASP A 204 16.75 -1.34 -4.64
CA ASP A 204 17.29 -2.63 -4.99
C ASP A 204 16.64 -3.19 -6.28
N ARG A 205 17.35 -3.01 -7.40
CA ARG A 205 16.94 -3.52 -8.71
C ARG A 205 16.81 -5.05 -8.71
N HIS A 206 17.57 -5.77 -7.88
CA HIS A 206 17.49 -7.23 -7.80
C HIS A 206 16.15 -7.67 -7.19
N THR A 207 15.73 -7.05 -6.09
CA THR A 207 14.41 -7.29 -5.49
C THR A 207 13.27 -7.02 -6.48
N VAL A 208 13.35 -5.93 -7.25
CA VAL A 208 12.33 -5.61 -8.27
C VAL A 208 12.28 -6.66 -9.38
N ASP A 209 13.42 -7.17 -9.84
CA ASP A 209 13.48 -8.24 -10.86
C ASP A 209 12.86 -9.55 -10.34
N ILE A 210 13.17 -9.95 -9.10
CA ILE A 210 12.57 -11.15 -8.47
C ILE A 210 11.05 -11.00 -8.36
N ILE A 211 10.57 -9.85 -7.89
CA ILE A 211 9.13 -9.55 -7.80
C ILE A 211 8.49 -9.68 -9.18
N SER A 212 9.11 -9.08 -10.20
CA SER A 212 8.57 -9.06 -11.56
C SER A 212 8.52 -10.43 -12.23
N ARG A 213 9.43 -11.34 -11.85
CA ARG A 213 9.45 -12.75 -12.30
C ARG A 213 8.46 -13.65 -11.56
N THR A 214 7.77 -13.14 -10.53
CA THR A 214 6.86 -13.96 -9.72
C THR A 214 5.61 -14.33 -10.53
N PRO A 215 5.34 -15.63 -10.77
CA PRO A 215 4.19 -16.05 -11.59
C PRO A 215 2.87 -15.59 -11.00
N GLY A 216 1.98 -15.08 -11.86
CA GLY A 216 0.63 -14.64 -11.48
C GLY A 216 0.59 -13.28 -10.75
N LEU A 217 1.73 -12.62 -10.53
CA LEU A 217 1.74 -11.30 -9.88
C LEU A 217 1.01 -10.25 -10.72
N CYS A 218 1.33 -10.15 -12.01
CA CYS A 218 0.72 -9.15 -12.91
C CYS A 218 -0.81 -9.31 -12.96
N SER A 219 -1.31 -10.53 -13.07
CA SER A 219 -2.76 -10.79 -13.09
C SER A 219 -3.43 -10.44 -11.76
N ALA A 220 -2.79 -10.77 -10.63
CA ALA A 220 -3.28 -10.43 -9.30
C ALA A 220 -3.33 -8.91 -9.07
N LEU A 221 -2.31 -8.18 -9.54
CA LEU A 221 -2.22 -6.71 -9.43
C LEU A 221 -3.23 -5.98 -10.31
N VAL A 222 -3.50 -6.47 -11.53
CA VAL A 222 -4.49 -5.87 -12.45
C VAL A 222 -5.90 -5.92 -11.86
N GLY A 223 -6.20 -6.91 -11.02
CA GLY A 223 -7.44 -6.96 -10.24
C GLY A 223 -7.59 -5.86 -9.18
N LEU A 224 -6.50 -5.16 -8.83
CA LEU A 224 -6.42 -4.11 -7.81
C LEU A 224 -6.16 -2.76 -8.49
N VAL A 225 -7.25 -2.12 -8.92
CA VAL A 225 -7.29 -0.99 -9.88
C VAL A 225 -6.70 0.34 -9.38
N ARG A 226 -5.86 0.34 -8.34
CA ARG A 226 -5.16 1.53 -7.84
C ARG A 226 -3.75 1.16 -7.41
N ASN A 227 -3.01 0.44 -8.25
CA ASN A 227 -1.74 -0.11 -7.83
C ASN A 227 -0.52 0.47 -8.58
N PRO A 228 0.24 1.40 -7.95
CA PRO A 228 1.50 1.89 -8.53
C PRO A 228 2.56 0.78 -8.65
N VAL A 229 2.38 -0.37 -7.98
CA VAL A 229 3.25 -1.55 -8.10
C VAL A 229 3.18 -2.14 -9.51
N LEU A 230 2.02 -2.09 -10.17
CA LEU A 230 1.91 -2.61 -11.54
C LEU A 230 2.83 -1.82 -12.47
N ASP A 231 2.90 -0.49 -12.29
CA ASP A 231 3.79 0.37 -13.04
C ASP A 231 5.27 0.01 -12.84
N SER A 232 5.69 -0.30 -11.60
CA SER A 232 7.08 -0.73 -11.34
C SER A 232 7.39 -2.12 -11.91
N VAL A 233 6.42 -3.06 -11.83
CA VAL A 233 6.58 -4.41 -12.37
C VAL A 233 6.68 -4.39 -13.90
N LEU A 234 5.85 -3.57 -14.56
CA LEU A 234 5.88 -3.41 -16.02
C LEU A 234 7.11 -2.64 -16.53
N CYS A 235 7.89 -2.00 -15.64
CA CYS A 235 9.19 -1.42 -16.02
C CYS A 235 10.30 -2.48 -16.12
N ALA A 236 10.12 -3.67 -15.56
CA ALA A 236 11.06 -4.78 -15.70
C ALA A 236 10.66 -5.65 -16.90
N ASP A 237 11.64 -6.10 -17.69
CA ASP A 237 11.40 -6.88 -18.91
C ASP A 237 10.60 -8.16 -18.61
N ALA A 238 10.98 -8.89 -17.55
CA ALA A 238 10.25 -10.10 -17.14
C ALA A 238 8.79 -9.83 -16.73
N GLY A 239 8.54 -8.70 -16.05
CA GLY A 239 7.19 -8.32 -15.65
C GLY A 239 6.33 -7.91 -16.84
N LEU A 240 6.93 -7.22 -17.81
CA LEU A 240 6.29 -6.85 -19.07
C LEU A 240 5.93 -8.09 -19.91
N GLU A 241 6.89 -9.01 -20.09
CA GLU A 241 6.66 -10.29 -20.79
C GLU A 241 5.55 -11.11 -20.13
N SER A 242 5.60 -11.25 -18.80
CA SER A 242 4.56 -11.97 -18.04
C SER A 242 3.18 -11.32 -18.19
N ALA A 243 3.10 -9.99 -18.18
CA ALA A 243 1.86 -9.27 -18.35
C ALA A 243 1.29 -9.43 -19.77
N ARG A 244 2.15 -9.41 -20.80
CA ARG A 244 1.75 -9.62 -22.20
C ARG A 244 1.26 -11.04 -22.47
N ALA A 245 1.83 -12.04 -21.80
CA ALA A 245 1.40 -13.43 -21.92
C ALA A 245 0.01 -13.69 -21.30
N HIS A 246 -0.53 -12.75 -20.52
CA HIS A 246 -1.76 -12.98 -19.76
C HIS A 246 -3.00 -12.31 -20.41
N ALA A 247 -3.88 -13.15 -20.97
CA ALA A 247 -5.05 -12.76 -21.79
C ALA A 247 -6.06 -11.79 -21.14
N LEU A 248 -6.05 -11.60 -19.82
CA LEU A 248 -6.97 -10.66 -19.15
C LEU A 248 -6.36 -9.30 -18.81
N VAL A 249 -5.04 -9.10 -19.02
CA VAL A 249 -4.38 -7.85 -18.60
C VAL A 249 -4.93 -6.66 -19.40
N VAL A 250 -4.86 -6.70 -20.73
CA VAL A 250 -5.35 -5.60 -21.58
C VAL A 250 -6.88 -5.39 -21.42
N PRO A 251 -7.74 -6.43 -21.49
CA PRO A 251 -9.18 -6.25 -21.34
C PRO A 251 -9.59 -5.64 -19.99
N VAL A 252 -8.95 -6.05 -18.89
CA VAL A 252 -9.28 -5.50 -17.57
C VAL A 252 -8.83 -4.05 -17.46
N LEU A 253 -7.62 -3.71 -17.90
CA LEU A 253 -7.13 -2.33 -17.89
C LEU A 253 -8.07 -1.40 -18.68
N VAL A 254 -8.43 -1.79 -19.91
CA VAL A 254 -9.36 -1.01 -20.74
C VAL A 254 -10.74 -0.94 -20.10
N LYS A 255 -11.27 -2.05 -19.57
CA LYS A 255 -12.58 -2.07 -18.90
C LYS A 255 -12.64 -1.12 -17.71
N LYS A 256 -11.54 -0.95 -16.97
CA LYS A 256 -11.47 -0.15 -15.74
C LYS A 256 -11.31 1.35 -15.96
N MET A 257 -10.85 1.80 -17.14
CA MET A 257 -10.86 3.21 -17.51
C MET A 257 -12.27 3.81 -17.30
N PHE A 258 -12.36 4.96 -16.64
CA PHE A 258 -13.58 5.69 -16.25
C PHE A 258 -14.54 4.98 -15.28
N ARG A 259 -14.21 3.80 -14.75
CA ARG A 259 -15.13 3.03 -13.87
C ARG A 259 -14.80 3.08 -12.39
N VAL A 260 -13.66 3.68 -12.00
CA VAL A 260 -13.16 3.60 -10.61
C VAL A 260 -12.79 4.96 -10.05
N SER A 261 -11.83 5.66 -10.68
CA SER A 261 -11.43 7.04 -10.33
C SER A 261 -10.49 7.57 -11.41
N ASP A 262 -10.23 8.88 -11.41
CA ASP A 262 -9.29 9.51 -12.36
C ASP A 262 -7.90 8.88 -12.23
N MET A 263 -7.36 8.80 -11.01
CA MET A 263 -6.11 8.09 -10.71
C MET A 263 -6.06 6.67 -11.28
N ALA A 264 -7.17 5.92 -11.21
CA ALA A 264 -7.21 4.55 -11.72
C ALA A 264 -7.15 4.52 -13.25
N THR A 265 -7.76 5.51 -13.90
CA THR A 265 -7.69 5.70 -15.35
C THR A 265 -6.27 6.09 -15.78
N GLU A 266 -5.60 6.96 -15.03
CA GLU A 266 -4.20 7.33 -15.29
C GLU A 266 -3.26 6.12 -15.18
N PHE A 267 -3.41 5.29 -14.14
CA PHE A 267 -2.64 4.04 -14.03
C PHE A 267 -2.96 3.06 -15.15
N ALA A 268 -4.23 2.91 -15.54
CA ALA A 268 -4.60 2.03 -16.65
C ALA A 268 -3.96 2.48 -17.97
N VAL A 269 -3.96 3.78 -18.26
CA VAL A 269 -3.32 4.36 -19.46
C VAL A 269 -1.80 4.15 -19.39
N SER A 270 -1.18 4.39 -18.24
CA SER A 270 0.24 4.16 -17.99
C SER A 270 0.66 2.72 -18.29
N ALA A 271 -0.10 1.74 -17.77
CA ALA A 271 0.14 0.32 -17.99
C ALA A 271 -0.08 -0.09 -19.46
N LEU A 272 -1.21 0.32 -20.07
CA LEU A 272 -1.51 0.02 -21.47
C LEU A 272 -0.44 0.59 -22.42
N TRP A 273 0.00 1.81 -22.16
CA TRP A 273 1.07 2.44 -22.94
C TRP A 273 2.37 1.63 -22.87
N ARG A 274 2.80 1.16 -21.68
CA ARG A 274 3.99 0.29 -21.59
C ARG A 274 3.81 -1.03 -22.34
N LEU A 275 2.64 -1.67 -22.22
CA LEU A 275 2.33 -2.91 -22.93
C LEU A 275 2.41 -2.76 -24.46
N CYS A 276 2.00 -1.60 -24.98
CA CYS A 276 1.89 -1.35 -26.42
C CYS A 276 3.11 -0.65 -27.06
N ARG A 277 4.02 -0.06 -26.27
CA ARG A 277 5.09 0.80 -26.81
C ARG A 277 6.29 0.06 -27.41
N ALA A 278 6.57 -1.18 -27.00
CA ALA A 278 7.75 -1.87 -27.52
C ALA A 278 7.64 -2.17 -29.02
N ALA A 279 8.78 -2.22 -29.72
CA ALA A 279 8.82 -2.55 -31.14
C ALA A 279 8.97 -4.07 -31.36
N ASP A 280 8.12 -4.86 -30.70
CA ASP A 280 8.13 -6.33 -30.78
C ASP A 280 6.73 -6.89 -31.09
N ALA A 281 6.68 -8.18 -31.46
CA ALA A 281 5.44 -8.86 -31.80
C ALA A 281 4.43 -8.90 -30.63
N GLY A 282 4.93 -8.93 -29.39
CA GLY A 282 4.09 -8.90 -28.19
C GLY A 282 3.34 -7.59 -28.03
N ALA A 283 3.97 -6.46 -28.35
CA ALA A 283 3.33 -5.15 -28.35
C ALA A 283 2.23 -5.04 -29.42
N GLY A 284 2.47 -5.60 -30.61
CA GLY A 284 1.46 -5.66 -31.69
C GLY A 284 0.20 -6.42 -31.28
N ALA A 285 0.36 -7.56 -30.60
CA ALA A 285 -0.77 -8.33 -30.06
C ALA A 285 -1.56 -7.52 -29.01
N CYS A 286 -0.88 -6.85 -28.08
CA CYS A 286 -1.53 -5.97 -27.11
C CYS A 286 -2.26 -4.80 -27.76
N CYS A 287 -1.69 -4.18 -28.80
CA CYS A 287 -2.35 -3.12 -29.58
C CYS A 287 -3.63 -3.61 -30.24
N ALA A 288 -3.57 -4.76 -30.92
CA ALA A 288 -4.73 -5.37 -31.57
C ALA A 288 -5.83 -5.72 -30.55
N GLU A 289 -5.47 -6.31 -29.42
CA GLU A 289 -6.41 -6.61 -28.34
C GLU A 289 -7.03 -5.35 -27.75
N ALA A 290 -6.22 -4.32 -27.45
CA ALA A 290 -6.69 -3.04 -26.92
C ALA A 290 -7.70 -2.37 -27.85
N LEU A 291 -7.49 -2.44 -29.18
CA LEU A 291 -8.46 -2.00 -30.18
C LEU A 291 -9.78 -2.79 -30.07
N ARG A 292 -9.70 -4.13 -30.05
CA ARG A 292 -10.90 -5.00 -29.96
C ARG A 292 -11.75 -4.72 -28.73
N VAL A 293 -11.13 -4.39 -27.59
CA VAL A 293 -11.84 -4.08 -26.34
C VAL A 293 -12.21 -2.60 -26.18
N GLY A 294 -12.03 -1.78 -27.22
CA GLY A 294 -12.51 -0.38 -27.28
C GLY A 294 -11.61 0.64 -26.57
N ALA A 295 -10.30 0.39 -26.48
CA ALA A 295 -9.36 1.34 -25.88
C ALA A 295 -9.31 2.66 -26.64
N PHE A 296 -9.41 2.62 -27.98
CA PHE A 296 -9.28 3.80 -28.84
C PHE A 296 -10.32 4.88 -28.50
N GLN A 297 -11.59 4.50 -28.39
CA GLN A 297 -12.69 5.42 -28.08
C GLN A 297 -12.54 5.98 -26.66
N LYS A 298 -12.10 5.15 -25.71
CA LYS A 298 -11.88 5.57 -24.32
C LYS A 298 -10.72 6.57 -24.20
N LEU A 299 -9.65 6.39 -24.96
CA LEU A 299 -8.51 7.32 -24.98
C LEU A 299 -8.89 8.67 -25.60
N LEU A 300 -9.69 8.68 -26.66
CA LEU A 300 -10.22 9.92 -27.23
C LEU A 300 -11.09 10.67 -26.21
N LEU A 301 -12.00 9.96 -25.55
CA LEU A 301 -12.82 10.54 -24.48
C LEU A 301 -11.96 11.10 -23.34
N LEU A 302 -10.87 10.42 -22.96
CA LEU A 302 -9.97 10.87 -21.89
C LEU A 302 -9.33 12.21 -22.22
N LEU A 303 -8.89 12.38 -23.47
CA LEU A 303 -8.28 13.62 -23.95
C LEU A 303 -9.31 14.76 -24.06
N GLN A 304 -10.57 14.45 -24.37
CA GLN A 304 -11.66 15.43 -24.45
C GLN A 304 -12.11 15.94 -23.08
N VAL A 305 -12.29 15.04 -22.11
CA VAL A 305 -12.70 15.40 -20.74
C VAL A 305 -11.56 16.10 -19.99
N GLY A 306 -10.31 15.89 -20.40
CA GLY A 306 -9.12 16.45 -19.80
C GLY A 306 -8.48 15.49 -18.79
N CYS A 307 -7.15 15.44 -18.79
CA CYS A 307 -6.35 14.61 -17.90
C CYS A 307 -4.99 15.28 -17.61
N GLY A 308 -4.25 14.79 -16.60
CA GLY A 308 -2.94 15.33 -16.26
C GLY A 308 -1.93 15.22 -17.41
N GLY A 309 -0.92 16.11 -17.43
CA GLY A 309 0.03 16.23 -18.55
C GLY A 309 0.72 14.91 -18.94
N VAL A 310 1.26 14.18 -17.97
CA VAL A 310 1.91 12.87 -18.21
C VAL A 310 0.92 11.86 -18.80
N THR A 311 -0.33 11.84 -18.32
CA THR A 311 -1.38 10.94 -18.83
C THR A 311 -1.77 11.33 -20.26
N LYS A 312 -1.87 12.63 -20.55
CA LYS A 312 -2.17 13.17 -21.88
C LYS A 312 -1.13 12.75 -22.91
N ASP A 313 0.15 12.84 -22.57
CA ASP A 313 1.25 12.45 -23.45
C ASP A 313 1.20 10.95 -23.76
N ARG A 314 1.05 10.12 -22.72
CA ARG A 314 0.94 8.66 -22.85
C ARG A 314 -0.29 8.24 -23.64
N ALA A 315 -1.44 8.86 -23.39
CA ALA A 315 -2.68 8.58 -24.12
C ALA A 315 -2.54 8.95 -25.61
N SER A 316 -1.89 10.08 -25.90
CA SER A 316 -1.66 10.54 -27.28
C SER A 316 -0.69 9.62 -28.03
N GLU A 317 0.39 9.18 -27.39
CA GLU A 317 1.32 8.21 -27.97
C GLU A 317 0.64 6.85 -28.18
N LEU A 318 -0.15 6.38 -27.20
CA LEU A 318 -0.90 5.14 -27.32
C LEU A 318 -1.89 5.20 -28.49
N LEU A 319 -2.60 6.32 -28.69
CA LEU A 319 -3.47 6.49 -29.86
C LEU A 319 -2.70 6.39 -31.20
N LYS A 320 -1.47 6.95 -31.28
CA LYS A 320 -0.63 6.82 -32.47
C LYS A 320 -0.25 5.36 -32.74
N LEU A 321 0.14 4.63 -31.69
CA LEU A 321 0.46 3.20 -31.77
C LEU A 321 -0.76 2.40 -32.25
N LEU A 322 -1.91 2.56 -31.60
CA LEU A 322 -3.15 1.86 -31.95
C LEU A 322 -3.62 2.20 -33.38
N ASN A 323 -3.42 3.43 -33.85
CA ASN A 323 -3.81 3.82 -35.20
C ASN A 323 -3.06 3.01 -36.28
N GLY A 324 -1.81 2.59 -36.02
CA GLY A 324 -1.05 1.73 -36.92
C GLY A 324 -1.63 0.32 -37.09
N PHE A 325 -2.39 -0.17 -36.11
CA PHE A 325 -3.00 -1.51 -36.11
C PHE A 325 -4.49 -1.51 -36.46
N ARG A 326 -5.04 -0.36 -36.85
CA ARG A 326 -6.47 -0.20 -37.14
C ARG A 326 -6.93 -1.02 -38.35
N GLY A 327 -6.04 -1.25 -39.32
CA GLY A 327 -6.34 -2.06 -40.51
C GLY A 327 -6.27 -3.57 -40.27
N SER A 328 -5.63 -4.04 -39.20
CA SER A 328 -5.46 -5.47 -38.88
C SER A 328 -6.55 -6.04 -37.97
N VAL A 329 -7.43 -5.18 -37.46
CA VAL A 329 -8.56 -5.57 -36.62
C VAL A 329 -9.81 -5.11 -37.35
N GLU A 330 -10.69 -6.04 -37.73
CA GLU A 330 -12.06 -5.71 -38.15
C GLU A 330 -12.70 -4.91 -37.02
N CYS A 331 -12.67 -3.59 -37.17
CA CYS A 331 -13.21 -2.67 -36.20
C CYS A 331 -14.72 -2.89 -36.20
N ILE A 332 -15.28 -3.21 -35.03
CA ILE A 332 -16.71 -3.04 -34.77
C ILE A 332 -17.07 -1.64 -35.25
N GLU A 333 -17.96 -1.59 -36.23
CA GLU A 333 -18.22 -0.42 -37.04
C GLU A 333 -18.59 0.80 -36.20
N THR A 334 -18.09 1.94 -36.67
CA THR A 334 -18.30 3.31 -36.19
C THR A 334 -19.74 3.82 -36.28
N VAL A 335 -20.75 2.95 -36.40
CA VAL A 335 -22.15 3.34 -36.61
C VAL A 335 -22.86 3.92 -35.37
N ASP A 336 -22.29 3.79 -34.17
CA ASP A 336 -22.91 4.29 -32.93
C ASP A 336 -22.56 5.75 -32.54
N PHE A 337 -21.80 6.50 -33.35
CA PHE A 337 -21.33 7.85 -32.97
C PHE A 337 -22.00 9.02 -33.71
N LYS A 338 -23.21 8.84 -34.26
CA LYS A 338 -23.99 9.94 -34.88
C LYS A 338 -24.47 11.02 -33.89
N GLY A 339 -24.19 10.90 -32.59
CA GLY A 339 -24.72 11.78 -31.54
C GLY A 339 -23.79 12.86 -30.98
N LEU A 340 -22.49 12.89 -31.30
CA LEU A 340 -21.58 13.89 -30.70
C LEU A 340 -21.66 15.23 -31.44
N LYS A 341 -22.72 15.99 -31.18
CA LYS A 341 -22.78 17.43 -31.41
C LYS A 341 -22.55 18.16 -30.09
N ARG A 342 -21.41 18.84 -29.95
CA ARG A 342 -21.35 20.28 -29.67
C ARG A 342 -19.91 20.81 -29.72
N PRO A 343 -19.73 22.08 -30.12
CA PRO A 343 -18.44 22.75 -30.22
C PRO A 343 -17.97 23.18 -28.82
N PHE A 344 -16.67 23.03 -28.58
CA PHE A 344 -15.97 23.42 -27.36
C PHE A 344 -15.60 24.89 -27.38
#